data_AF-X1E398-F1
#
_entry.id   AF-X1E398-F1
#
_cell.length_a   1.000
_cell.length_b   1.000
_cell.length_c   1.000
_cell.angle_alpha   90.00
_cell.angle_beta   90.00
_cell.angle_gamma   90.00
#
_symmetry.space_group_name_H-M   'P 1'
#
loop_
_entity.id
_entity.type
_entity.pdbx_description
1 polymer ?
#
loop_
_entity_poly.entity_id
_entity_poly.type
_entity_poly.pdbx_seq_one_letter_code
_entity_poly.pdbx_strand_id
1 'polypeptide(L)'
;MYTPGQIAQLLDAAPSTVRRYAVLFSPFLSSGARQRRRSYNHADLATLTRVRELLSDGTLIKDIPPQLEKVIDENPNGKALALPGLLAQFQTMQETFNTQAAQLVQLQKRLAWLETPFYKRIGRTPPE
;
A
#
# COMPACT_ATOMS: atom_id res chain seq x y z
N MET A 1 2.12 -6.60 -10.45
CA MET A 1 3.58 -6.56 -10.68
C MET A 1 3.96 -5.15 -11.09
N TYR A 2 5.03 -4.62 -10.51
CA TYR A 2 5.52 -3.26 -10.75
C TYR A 2 6.74 -3.26 -11.66
N THR A 3 6.84 -2.23 -12.50
CA THR A 3 8.05 -1.97 -13.28
C THR A 3 9.10 -1.26 -12.43
N PRO A 4 10.39 -1.29 -12.82
CA PRO A 4 11.44 -0.57 -12.10
C PRO A 4 11.20 0.94 -12.02
N GLY A 5 10.56 1.53 -13.04
CA GLY A 5 10.19 2.95 -13.04
C GLY A 5 9.08 3.26 -12.04
N GLN A 6 8.09 2.38 -11.91
CA GLN A 6 7.01 2.53 -10.92
C GLN A 6 7.55 2.38 -9.50
N ILE A 7 8.44 1.42 -9.23
CA ILE A 7 9.08 1.29 -7.92
C ILE A 7 9.91 2.53 -7.60
N ALA A 8 10.66 3.06 -8.57
CA ALA A 8 11.44 4.29 -8.37
C ALA A 8 10.58 5.47 -7.92
N GLN A 9 9.39 5.64 -8.53
CA GLN A 9 8.43 6.66 -8.13
C GLN A 9 7.86 6.41 -6.72
N LEU A 10 7.49 5.17 -6.39
CA LEU A 10 6.94 4.82 -5.08
C LEU A 10 7.95 4.98 -3.94
N LEU A 11 9.23 4.69 -4.21
CA LEU A 11 10.31 4.81 -3.24
C LEU A 11 10.93 6.21 -3.22
N ASP A 12 10.44 7.16 -4.03
CA ASP A 12 11.06 8.48 -4.20
C ASP A 12 12.59 8.39 -4.38
N ALA A 13 13.01 7.49 -5.26
CA ALA A 13 14.41 7.15 -5.48
C ALA A 13 14.71 7.05 -6.98
N ALA A 14 15.96 7.30 -7.36
CA ALA A 14 16.35 7.19 -8.76
C ALA A 14 16.22 5.73 -9.27
N PRO A 15 15.82 5.50 -10.54
CA PRO A 15 15.76 4.16 -11.13
C PRO A 15 17.11 3.42 -11.11
N SER A 16 18.24 4.14 -11.10
CA SER A 16 19.58 3.57 -10.93
C SER A 16 19.77 2.96 -9.53
N THR A 17 19.27 3.62 -8.49
CA THR A 17 19.29 3.14 -7.10
C THR A 17 18.49 1.86 -6.95
N VAL A 18 17.28 1.82 -7.51
CA VAL A 18 16.44 0.60 -7.50
C VAL A 18 17.14 -0.57 -8.18
N ARG A 19 17.79 -0.34 -9.34
CA ARG A 19 18.57 -1.39 -10.03
C ARG A 19 19.77 -1.85 -9.20
N ARG A 20 20.46 -0.94 -8.51
CA ARG A 20 21.58 -1.25 -7.63
C ARG A 20 21.11 -2.10 -6.44
N TYR A 21 20.02 -1.72 -5.79
CA TYR A 21 19.44 -2.50 -4.69
C TYR A 21 18.98 -3.88 -5.15
N ALA A 22 18.41 -4.00 -6.34
CA ALA A 22 18.01 -5.29 -6.89
C ALA A 22 19.19 -6.27 -7.10
N VAL A 23 20.39 -5.73 -7.36
CA VAL A 23 21.62 -6.55 -7.45
C VAL A 23 22.14 -6.89 -6.06
N LEU A 24 22.27 -5.91 -5.17
CA LEU A 24 22.81 -6.09 -3.82
C LEU A 24 21.96 -7.01 -2.95
N PHE A 25 20.65 -6.85 -3.00
CA PHE A 25 19.68 -7.59 -2.20
C PHE A 25 18.95 -8.67 -3.01
N SER A 26 19.57 -9.12 -4.11
CA SER A 26 19.04 -10.18 -4.96
C SER A 26 18.54 -11.43 -4.19
N PRO A 27 19.22 -11.91 -3.13
CA PRO A 27 18.76 -13.07 -2.35
C PRO A 27 17.37 -12.89 -1.71
N PHE A 28 17.04 -11.67 -1.29
CA PHE A 28 15.81 -11.34 -0.54
C PHE A 28 14.64 -10.90 -1.42
N LEU A 29 14.86 -10.85 -2.74
CA LEU A 29 13.86 -10.43 -3.72
C LEU A 29 13.32 -11.62 -4.51
N SER A 30 12.14 -11.44 -5.08
CA SER A 30 11.49 -12.42 -5.95
C SER A 30 12.34 -12.74 -7.20
N SER A 31 12.11 -13.92 -7.78
CA SER A 31 12.81 -14.36 -9.00
C SER A 31 12.65 -13.40 -10.18
N GLY A 32 11.52 -12.66 -10.24
CA GLY A 32 11.25 -11.64 -11.25
C GLY A 32 12.18 -10.42 -11.16
N ALA A 33 12.66 -10.07 -9.96
CA ALA A 33 13.60 -8.97 -9.75
C ALA A 33 15.01 -9.28 -10.26
N ARG A 34 15.35 -10.57 -10.44
CA ARG A 34 16.67 -11.04 -10.89
C ARG A 34 16.80 -11.08 -12.42
N GLN A 35 15.68 -11.00 -13.14
CA GLN A 35 15.67 -11.13 -14.61
C GLN A 35 16.09 -9.85 -15.32
N ARG A 36 16.47 -9.98 -16.61
CA ARG A 36 16.79 -8.83 -17.49
C ARG A 36 15.62 -7.85 -17.58
N ARG A 37 14.39 -8.38 -17.65
CA ARG A 37 13.14 -7.61 -17.52
C ARG A 37 12.64 -7.72 -16.08
N ARG A 38 13.18 -6.85 -15.22
CA ARG A 38 12.85 -6.85 -13.79
C ARG A 38 11.37 -6.54 -13.59
N SER A 39 10.68 -7.44 -12.90
CA SER A 39 9.33 -7.24 -12.40
C SER A 39 9.34 -7.43 -10.90
N TYR A 40 8.63 -6.57 -10.18
CA TYR A 40 8.61 -6.59 -8.73
C TYR A 40 7.22 -6.88 -8.20
N ASN A 41 7.15 -7.61 -7.10
CA ASN A 41 5.92 -7.83 -6.35
C ASN A 41 5.77 -6.79 -5.23
N HIS A 42 4.61 -6.77 -4.58
CA HIS A 42 4.37 -5.92 -3.42
C HIS A 42 5.28 -6.28 -2.24
N ALA A 43 5.65 -7.56 -2.09
CA ALA A 43 6.65 -8.00 -1.12
C ALA A 43 8.04 -7.41 -1.39
N ASP A 44 8.44 -7.33 -2.67
CA ASP A 44 9.72 -6.71 -3.06
C ASP A 44 9.73 -5.20 -2.80
N LEU A 45 8.57 -4.55 -2.91
CA LEU A 45 8.44 -3.14 -2.55
C LEU A 45 8.70 -2.96 -1.04
N ALA A 46 8.07 -3.79 -0.20
CA ALA A 46 8.24 -3.71 1.25
C ALA A 46 9.71 -3.94 1.67
N THR A 47 10.40 -4.92 1.08
CA THR A 47 11.82 -5.16 1.37
C THR A 47 12.69 -3.99 0.92
N LEU A 48 12.46 -3.43 -0.27
CA LEU A 48 13.22 -2.28 -0.76
C LEU A 48 12.95 -1.00 0.04
N THR A 49 11.72 -0.78 0.51
CA THR A 49 11.40 0.32 1.43
C THR A 49 12.15 0.16 2.75
N ARG A 50 12.16 -1.05 3.31
CA ARG A 50 12.89 -1.32 4.56
C ARG A 50 14.40 -1.11 4.40
N VAL A 51 14.97 -1.57 3.28
CA VAL A 51 16.37 -1.31 2.93
C VAL A 51 16.64 0.20 2.89
N ARG A 52 15.75 1.00 2.30
CA ARG A 52 15.90 2.46 2.24
C ARG A 52 15.88 3.09 3.63
N GLU A 53 14.96 2.68 4.50
CA GLU A 53 14.88 3.15 5.88
C GLU A 53 16.18 2.86 6.63
N LEU A 54 16.65 1.61 6.60
CA LEU A 54 17.87 1.20 7.28
C LEU A 54 19.10 1.98 6.77
N LEU A 55 19.18 2.22 5.46
CA LEU A 55 20.25 3.06 4.90
C LEU A 55 20.14 4.52 5.32
N SER A 56 18.93 5.04 5.50
CA SER A 56 18.70 6.41 5.96
C SER A 56 19.06 6.57 7.45
N ASP A 57 18.90 5.50 8.23
CA ASP A 57 19.31 5.43 9.64
C ASP A 57 20.85 5.30 9.81
N GLY A 58 21.60 5.25 8.71
CA GLY A 58 23.07 5.16 8.72
C GLY A 58 23.62 3.75 8.89
N THR A 59 22.80 2.71 8.75
CA THR A 59 23.30 1.32 8.78
C THR A 59 24.16 1.03 7.55
N LEU A 60 25.22 0.25 7.73
CA LEU A 60 26.12 -0.11 6.64
C LEU A 60 25.47 -1.20 5.78
N ILE A 61 25.71 -1.15 4.46
CA ILE A 61 25.14 -2.10 3.47
C ILE A 61 25.39 -3.57 3.87
N LYS A 62 26.52 -3.87 4.52
CA LYS A 62 26.90 -5.22 4.98
C LYS A 62 26.06 -5.73 6.16
N ASP A 63 25.50 -4.84 6.97
CA ASP A 63 24.77 -5.17 8.19
C ASP A 63 23.24 -5.25 7.95
N ILE A 64 22.78 -4.87 6.75
CA ILE A 64 21.38 -4.93 6.34
C ILE A 64 20.88 -6.36 6.06
N PRO A 65 21.61 -7.23 5.32
CA PRO A 65 21.19 -8.61 5.07
C PRO A 65 20.76 -9.41 6.32
N PRO A 66 21.53 -9.44 7.43
CA PRO A 66 21.11 -10.18 8.62
C PRO A 66 19.91 -9.55 9.34
N GLN A 67 19.65 -8.25 9.16
CA GLN A 67 18.44 -7.60 9.69
C GLN A 67 17.21 -7.94 8.84
N LEU A 68 17.37 -8.06 7.52
CA LEU A 68 16.29 -8.48 6.62
C LEU A 68 15.91 -9.95 6.84
N GLU A 69 16.89 -10.82 7.11
CA GLU A 69 16.67 -12.25 7.38
C GLU A 69 15.86 -12.46 8.66
N LYS A 70 16.17 -11.72 9.74
CA LYS A 70 15.36 -11.73 10.97
C LYS A 70 13.89 -11.37 10.73
N VAL A 71 13.63 -10.34 9.92
CA VAL A 71 12.25 -9.92 9.59
C VAL A 71 11.50 -10.98 8.78
N ILE A 72 12.21 -11.77 7.96
CA ILE A 72 11.61 -12.88 7.20
C ILE A 72 11.33 -14.07 8.13
N ASP A 73 12.24 -14.39 9.05
CA ASP A 73 12.09 -15.46 10.04
C ASP A 73 11.07 -15.14 11.16
N GLU A 74 10.83 -13.86 11.45
CA GLU A 74 9.75 -13.42 12.34
C GLU A 74 8.35 -13.63 11.71
N ASN A 75 8.29 -13.95 10.42
CA ASN A 75 7.04 -14.14 9.67
C ASN A 75 6.85 -15.56 9.10
N PRO A 76 6.80 -16.58 9.99
CA PRO A 76 5.80 -17.64 9.84
C PRO A 76 4.80 -17.67 11.00
N ASN A 77 5.09 -17.07 12.15
CA ASN A 77 4.23 -17.17 13.36
C ASN A 77 3.95 -15.85 14.11
N GLY A 78 4.58 -14.72 13.78
CA GLY A 78 4.24 -13.41 14.36
C GLY A 78 2.81 -12.92 14.04
N LYS A 79 2.20 -13.46 12.97
CA LYS A 79 0.79 -13.23 12.64
C LYS A 79 -0.18 -13.89 13.62
N ALA A 80 0.22 -14.90 14.40
CA ALA A 80 -0.70 -15.62 15.29
C ALA A 80 -1.03 -14.87 16.58
N LEU A 81 -0.16 -13.97 17.06
CA LEU A 81 -0.41 -13.19 18.28
C LEU A 81 -1.13 -11.86 18.04
N ALA A 82 -1.11 -11.34 16.82
CA ALA A 82 -1.77 -10.08 16.45
C ALA A 82 -3.18 -10.25 15.84
N LEU A 83 -3.66 -11.49 15.69
CA LEU A 83 -4.97 -11.83 15.11
C LEU A 83 -6.15 -11.02 15.69
N PRO A 84 -6.35 -10.90 17.02
CA PRO A 84 -7.54 -10.22 17.54
C PRO A 84 -7.53 -8.72 17.24
N GLY A 85 -6.37 -8.05 17.36
CA GLY A 85 -6.25 -6.62 17.05
C GLY A 85 -6.41 -6.32 15.56
N LEU A 86 -5.86 -7.20 14.70
CA LEU A 86 -5.97 -7.07 13.25
C LEU A 86 -7.40 -7.33 12.78
N LEU A 87 -8.10 -8.32 13.34
CA LEU A 87 -9.51 -8.58 13.04
C LEU A 87 -10.40 -7.42 13.48
N ALA A 88 -10.18 -6.84 14.67
CA ALA A 88 -10.89 -5.64 15.12
C ALA A 88 -10.60 -4.43 14.21
N GLN A 89 -9.36 -4.28 13.75
CA GLN A 89 -9.01 -3.24 12.79
C GLN A 89 -9.67 -3.46 11.42
N PHE A 90 -9.79 -4.71 10.96
CA PHE A 90 -10.52 -5.03 9.74
C PHE A 90 -12.02 -4.77 9.86
N GLN A 91 -12.62 -5.11 10.99
CA GLN A 91 -14.05 -4.82 11.26
C GLN A 91 -14.31 -3.32 11.28
N THR A 92 -13.49 -2.55 12.00
CA THR A 92 -13.60 -1.09 12.02
C THR A 92 -13.36 -0.47 10.65
N MET A 93 -12.39 -0.96 9.87
CA MET A 93 -12.20 -0.53 8.49
C MET A 93 -13.45 -0.82 7.64
N GLN A 94 -14.03 -2.01 7.75
CA GLN A 94 -15.22 -2.38 7.01
C GLN A 94 -16.43 -1.49 7.35
N GLU A 95 -16.60 -1.15 8.63
CA GLU A 95 -17.62 -0.20 9.08
C GLU A 95 -17.38 1.21 8.52
N THR A 96 -16.13 1.68 8.51
CA THR A 96 -15.79 2.98 7.89
C THR A 96 -16.07 2.99 6.39
N PHE A 97 -15.80 1.89 5.68
CA PHE A 97 -16.13 1.77 4.26
C PHE A 97 -17.64 1.81 4.02
N ASN A 98 -18.42 1.09 4.82
CA ASN A 98 -19.88 1.06 4.69
C ASN A 98 -20.50 2.44 4.97
N THR A 99 -20.01 3.14 5.99
CA THR A 99 -20.47 4.49 6.32
C THR A 99 -20.10 5.50 5.24
N GLN A 100 -18.87 5.44 4.72
CA GLN A 100 -18.45 6.28 3.58
C GLN A 100 -19.28 6.00 2.33
N ALA A 101 -19.54 4.74 2.00
CA ALA A 101 -20.39 4.37 0.88
C ALA A 101 -21.81 4.92 1.02
N ALA A 102 -22.39 4.87 2.23
CA ALA A 102 -23.69 5.46 2.52
C ALA A 102 -23.70 6.99 2.32
N GLN A 103 -22.64 7.68 2.79
CA GLN A 103 -22.48 9.13 2.58
C GLN A 103 -22.39 9.48 1.08
N LEU A 104 -21.64 8.71 0.30
CA LEU A 104 -21.54 8.92 -1.15
C LEU A 104 -22.90 8.80 -1.84
N VAL A 105 -23.71 7.80 -1.47
CA VAL A 105 -25.07 7.63 -2.01
C VAL A 105 -25.96 8.81 -1.61
N GLN A 106 -25.85 9.30 -0.38
CA GLN A 106 -26.61 10.45 0.10
C GLN A 106 -26.26 11.73 -0.68
N LEU A 107 -24.96 11.99 -0.89
CA LEU A 107 -24.49 13.11 -1.70
C LEU A 107 -24.96 13.03 -3.15
N GLN A 108 -24.90 11.84 -3.75
CA GLN A 108 -25.41 11.62 -5.12
C GLN A 108 -26.91 11.93 -5.22
N LYS A 109 -27.72 11.51 -4.25
CA LYS A 109 -29.17 11.82 -4.23
C LYS A 109 -29.43 13.33 -4.12
N ARG A 110 -28.63 14.04 -3.33
CA ARG A 110 -28.73 15.51 -3.21
C ARG A 110 -28.33 16.22 -4.49
N LEU A 111 -27.27 15.77 -5.15
CA LEU A 111 -26.88 16.30 -6.46
C LEU A 111 -27.98 16.05 -7.50
N ALA A 112 -28.52 14.84 -7.58
CA ALA A 112 -29.63 14.52 -8.48
C ALA A 112 -30.86 15.40 -8.20
N TRP A 113 -31.16 15.70 -6.93
CA TRP A 113 -32.20 16.66 -6.57
C TRP A 113 -31.90 18.06 -7.10
N LEU A 114 -30.64 18.52 -6.94
CA LEU A 114 -30.15 19.80 -7.45
C LEU A 114 -29.98 19.87 -8.97
N GLU A 115 -30.15 18.77 -9.70
CA GLU A 115 -30.24 18.76 -11.16
C GLU A 115 -31.68 18.89 -11.66
N THR A 116 -32.69 18.56 -10.84
CA THR A 116 -34.10 18.66 -11.28
C THR A 116 -34.51 20.12 -11.54
N PRO A 117 -35.27 20.47 -12.58
CA PRO A 117 -35.59 21.87 -12.82
C PRO A 117 -36.44 22.48 -11.67
N PHE A 118 -36.21 23.75 -11.35
CA PHE A 118 -36.71 24.42 -10.13
C PHE A 118 -38.23 24.31 -9.93
N TYR A 119 -39.02 24.34 -11.01
CA TYR A 119 -40.48 24.23 -10.96
C TYR A 119 -40.99 22.86 -10.46
N LYS A 120 -40.14 21.80 -10.48
CA LYS A 120 -40.44 20.49 -9.90
C LYS A 120 -40.07 20.37 -8.41
N ARG A 121 -39.37 21.36 -7.86
CA ARG A 121 -38.91 21.38 -6.46
C ARG A 121 -39.86 22.15 -5.53
N ILE A 122 -40.79 22.92 -6.08
CA ILE A 122 -41.75 23.71 -5.30
C ILE A 122 -42.67 22.75 -4.53
N GLY A 123 -42.71 22.88 -3.20
CA GLY A 123 -43.55 22.05 -2.31
C GLY A 123 -42.99 20.67 -1.95
N ARG A 124 -41.76 20.33 -2.35
CA ARG A 124 -41.09 19.07 -2.01
C ARG A 124 -39.82 19.33 -1.20
N THR A 125 -39.59 18.56 -0.14
CA THR A 125 -38.36 18.62 0.64
C THR A 125 -37.23 17.85 -0.04
N PRO A 126 -35.96 18.29 0.10
CA PRO A 126 -34.82 17.54 -0.39
C PRO A 126 -34.77 16.15 0.28
N PRO A 127 -34.30 15.11 -0.44
CA PRO A 127 -34.09 13.81 0.16
C PRO A 127 -32.99 13.90 1.23
N GLU A 128 -33.27 13.37 2.43
CA GLU A 128 -32.27 13.27 3.52
C GLU A 128 -31.12 12.36 3.11
#